data_AF-A0A1I6EE79-F1
#
_entry.id   AF-A0A1I6EE79-F1
#
_cell.length_a   1.000
_cell.length_b   1.000
_cell.length_c   1.000
_cell.angle_alpha   90.00
_cell.angle_beta   90.00
_cell.angle_gamma   90.00
#
_symmetry.space_group_name_H-M   'P 1'
#
loop_
_entity.id
_entity.type
_entity.pdbx_description
1 polymer ?
#
loop_
_entity_poly.entity_id
_entity_poly.type
_entity_poly.pdbx_seq_one_letter_code
_entity_poly.pdbx_strand_id
1 'polypeptide(L)'
;MATKVSGCLVQTLLFLLGAVLGTGLTAVAGVVMFVPDRTTVISVDPTSSSPGVYVKKVEQLVGGTHYEIWLGPTPDRGHVVTVPGGWDHDPRRESSDTGMRLKFDNGGEIFVPKASYS
;
A
#
# COMPACT_ATOMS: atom_id res chain seq x y z
N MET A 1 41.02 -35.34 25.17
CA MET A 1 39.55 -35.12 25.21
C MET A 1 39.11 -33.72 24.76
N ALA A 2 39.97 -32.69 24.73
CA ALA A 2 39.57 -31.31 24.41
C ALA A 2 39.15 -31.06 22.94
N THR A 3 39.71 -31.78 21.96
CA THR A 3 39.42 -31.59 20.53
C THR A 3 38.02 -32.03 20.12
N LYS A 4 37.45 -33.07 20.75
CA LYS A 4 36.06 -33.53 20.50
C LYS A 4 35.01 -32.54 20.99
N VAL A 5 35.26 -31.87 22.12
CA VAL A 5 34.35 -30.87 22.70
C VAL A 5 34.37 -29.59 21.88
N SER A 6 35.54 -29.17 21.40
CA SER A 6 35.67 -28.00 20.53
C SER A 6 34.95 -28.18 19.18
N GLY A 7 35.03 -29.37 18.56
CA GLY A 7 34.28 -29.67 17.33
C GLY A 7 32.76 -29.68 17.53
N CYS A 8 32.28 -30.22 18.66
CA CYS A 8 30.86 -30.21 19.01
C CYS A 8 30.34 -28.78 19.22
N LEU A 9 31.06 -27.97 19.99
CA LEU A 9 30.69 -26.59 20.27
C LEU A 9 30.65 -25.73 19.00
N VAL A 10 31.66 -25.86 18.13
CA VAL A 10 31.71 -25.15 16.85
C VAL A 10 30.54 -25.53 15.95
N GLN A 11 30.19 -26.81 15.89
CA GLN A 11 29.06 -27.28 15.08
C GLN A 11 27.72 -26.75 15.58
N THR A 12 27.50 -26.71 16.91
CA THR A 12 26.30 -26.10 17.48
C THR A 12 26.23 -24.60 17.22
N LEU A 13 27.35 -23.88 17.34
CA LEU A 13 27.42 -22.44 17.06
C LEU A 13 27.11 -22.12 15.60
N LEU A 14 27.66 -22.91 14.67
CA LEU A 14 27.35 -22.79 13.23
C LEU A 14 25.87 -23.03 12.95
N PHE A 15 25.27 -24.02 13.62
CA PHE A 15 23.84 -24.32 13.46
C PHE A 15 22.97 -23.17 13.98
N LEU A 16 23.29 -22.62 15.16
CA LEU A 16 22.58 -21.47 15.72
C LEU A 16 22.72 -20.25 14.83
N LEU A 17 23.92 -19.98 14.32
CA LEU A 17 24.16 -18.87 13.39
C LEU A 17 23.33 -19.05 12.11
N GLY A 18 23.34 -20.26 11.54
CA GLY A 18 22.54 -20.60 10.37
C GLY A 18 21.03 -20.42 10.62
N ALA A 19 20.54 -20.83 11.78
CA ALA A 19 19.14 -20.65 12.17
C ALA A 19 18.77 -19.17 12.30
N VAL A 20 19.61 -18.35 12.93
CA VAL A 20 19.37 -16.90 13.08
C VAL A 20 19.38 -16.20 11.72
N LEU A 21 20.39 -16.49 10.88
CA LEU A 21 20.49 -15.91 9.53
C LEU A 21 19.32 -16.34 8.64
N GLY A 22 18.97 -17.62 8.66
CA GLY A 22 17.84 -18.15 7.90
C GLY A 22 16.52 -17.50 8.31
N THR A 23 16.26 -17.40 9.62
CA THR A 23 15.06 -16.75 10.15
C THR A 23 15.01 -15.27 9.76
N GLY A 24 16.15 -14.56 9.87
CA GLY A 24 16.26 -13.18 9.44
C GLY A 24 15.94 -13.00 7.96
N LEU A 25 16.50 -13.84 7.10
CA LEU A 25 16.23 -13.80 5.66
C LEU A 25 14.75 -14.09 5.35
N THR A 26 14.14 -15.07 6.01
CA THR A 26 12.71 -15.37 5.84
C THR A 26 11.83 -14.20 6.27
N ALA A 27 12.17 -13.53 7.37
CA ALA A 27 11.44 -12.35 7.82
C ALA A 27 11.54 -11.20 6.81
N VAL A 28 12.75 -10.90 6.32
CA VAL A 28 12.96 -9.86 5.30
C VAL A 28 12.22 -10.19 4.01
N ALA A 29 12.32 -11.43 3.54
CA ALA A 29 11.59 -11.88 2.35
C ALA A 29 10.08 -11.75 2.52
N GLY A 30 9.56 -12.12 3.70
CA GLY A 30 8.16 -11.93 4.06
C GLY A 30 7.74 -10.46 3.98
N VAL A 31 8.50 -9.55 4.59
CA VAL A 31 8.19 -8.11 4.53
C VAL A 31 8.21 -7.60 3.08
N VAL A 32 9.26 -7.89 2.32
CA VAL A 32 9.41 -7.40 0.93
C VAL A 32 8.27 -7.89 0.03
N MET A 33 7.75 -9.11 0.24
CA MET A 33 6.61 -9.62 -0.53
C MET A 33 5.32 -8.82 -0.35
N PHE A 34 5.16 -8.11 0.77
CA PHE A 34 3.93 -7.38 1.10
C PHE A 34 4.12 -5.85 1.13
N VAL A 35 5.34 -5.33 1.01
CA VAL A 35 5.58 -3.88 0.92
C VAL A 35 4.99 -3.37 -0.40
N PRO A 36 3.99 -2.48 -0.36
CA PRO A 36 3.41 -1.89 -1.56
C PRO A 36 4.32 -0.81 -2.12
N ASP A 37 4.64 -0.90 -3.41
CA ASP A 37 5.14 0.22 -4.18
C ASP A 37 3.95 1.09 -4.61
N ARG A 38 4.07 2.41 -4.48
CA ARG A 38 2.99 3.36 -4.78
C ARG A 38 3.50 4.44 -5.71
N THR A 39 2.90 4.51 -6.90
CA THR A 39 3.18 5.56 -7.88
C THR A 39 1.93 6.38 -8.16
N THR A 40 2.00 7.70 -7.97
CA THR A 40 0.90 8.61 -8.31
C THR A 40 0.81 8.74 -9.84
N VAL A 41 -0.33 8.37 -10.41
CA VAL A 41 -0.59 8.39 -11.86
C VAL A 41 -1.50 9.55 -12.28
N ILE A 42 -2.33 10.05 -11.37
CA ILE A 42 -3.18 11.23 -11.59
C ILE A 42 -3.08 12.12 -10.36
N SER A 43 -2.93 13.42 -10.60
CA SER A 43 -2.85 14.44 -9.56
C SER A 43 -3.78 15.59 -9.92
N VAL A 44 -4.75 15.85 -9.06
CA VAL A 44 -5.65 17.01 -9.12
C VAL A 44 -5.45 17.80 -7.85
N ASP A 45 -4.99 19.04 -7.99
CA ASP A 45 -4.74 19.90 -6.84
C ASP A 45 -6.04 20.32 -6.14
N PRO A 46 -6.01 20.53 -4.81
CA PRO A 46 -7.17 21.02 -4.07
C PRO A 46 -7.58 22.42 -4.55
N THR A 47 -8.88 22.68 -4.51
CA THR A 47 -9.46 24.01 -4.72
C THR A 47 -10.11 24.52 -3.43
N SER A 48 -10.59 25.76 -3.42
CA SER A 48 -11.33 26.31 -2.28
C SER A 48 -12.62 25.56 -1.95
N SER A 49 -13.16 24.80 -2.90
CA SER A 49 -14.43 24.06 -2.78
C SER A 49 -14.30 22.54 -2.89
N SER A 50 -13.12 22.00 -3.19
CA SER A 50 -12.90 20.57 -3.42
C SER A 50 -11.56 20.09 -2.86
N PRO A 51 -11.48 18.88 -2.27
CA PRO A 51 -10.19 18.31 -1.90
C PRO A 51 -9.33 18.03 -3.14
N GLY A 52 -8.03 17.87 -2.93
CA GLY A 52 -7.14 17.31 -3.93
C GLY A 52 -7.47 15.84 -4.13
N VAL A 53 -7.29 15.35 -5.35
CA VAL A 53 -7.56 13.96 -5.73
C VAL A 53 -6.32 13.38 -6.38
N TYR A 54 -5.76 12.35 -5.74
CA TYR A 54 -4.53 11.72 -6.19
C TYR A 54 -4.79 10.24 -6.40
N VAL A 55 -4.71 9.79 -7.66
CA VAL A 55 -4.84 8.37 -7.98
C VAL A 55 -3.46 7.75 -7.94
N LYS A 56 -3.29 6.74 -7.11
CA LYS A 56 -2.06 5.98 -6.95
C LYS A 56 -2.25 4.57 -7.49
N LYS A 57 -1.34 4.16 -8.37
CA LYS A 57 -1.15 2.76 -8.73
C LYS A 57 -0.35 2.11 -7.61
N VAL A 58 -0.89 1.04 -7.05
CA VAL A 58 -0.27 0.26 -5.98
C VAL A 58 0.13 -1.09 -6.56
N GLU A 59 1.42 -1.41 -6.48
CA GLU A 59 1.97 -2.67 -6.96
C GLU A 59 2.56 -3.46 -5.80
N GLN A 60 2.14 -4.71 -5.67
CA GLN A 60 2.64 -5.64 -4.67
C GLN A 60 3.06 -6.95 -5.33
N LEU A 61 4.16 -7.54 -4.84
CA LEU A 61 4.62 -8.87 -5.28
C LEU A 61 3.54 -9.93 -5.03
N VAL A 62 2.88 -9.86 -3.87
CA VAL A 62 1.72 -10.69 -3.53
C VAL A 62 0.50 -9.80 -3.39
N GLY A 63 -0.51 -10.00 -4.23
CA GLY A 63 -1.75 -9.19 -4.26
C GLY A 63 -1.97 -8.44 -5.57
N GLY A 64 -0.95 -8.35 -6.43
CA GLY A 64 -1.05 -7.77 -7.77
C GLY A 64 -1.12 -6.25 -7.76
N THR A 65 -1.67 -5.69 -8.86
CA THR A 65 -1.83 -4.25 -9.05
C THR A 65 -3.25 -3.82 -8.73
N HIS A 66 -3.41 -2.76 -7.95
CA HIS A 66 -4.69 -2.09 -7.70
C HIS A 66 -4.51 -0.58 -7.65
N TYR A 67 -5.62 0.15 -7.62
CA TYR A 67 -5.60 1.61 -7.57
C TYR A 67 -6.22 2.13 -6.28
N GLU A 68 -5.62 3.17 -5.72
CA GLU A 68 -6.11 3.91 -4.57
C GLU A 68 -6.38 5.35 -4.98
N ILE A 69 -7.51 5.90 -4.55
CA ILE A 69 -7.86 7.30 -4.73
C ILE A 69 -7.72 7.99 -3.38
N TRP A 70 -6.78 8.93 -3.31
CA TRP A 70 -6.47 9.69 -2.11
C TRP A 70 -7.16 11.06 -2.21
N LEU A 71 -8.00 11.36 -1.22
CA LEU A 71 -8.76 12.60 -1.13
C LEU A 71 -8.23 13.43 0.04
N GLY A 72 -7.60 14.57 -0.23
CA GLY A 72 -7.01 15.38 0.84
C GLY A 72 -6.24 16.60 0.34
N PRO A 73 -5.57 17.32 1.27
CA PRO A 73 -4.83 18.53 0.93
C PRO A 73 -3.52 18.26 0.18
N THR A 74 -2.94 17.06 0.31
CA THR A 74 -1.67 16.68 -0.33
C THR A 74 -1.68 15.22 -0.79
N PRO A 75 -0.78 14.81 -1.71
CA PRO A 75 -0.70 13.44 -2.18
C PRO A 75 -0.46 12.41 -1.07
N ASP A 76 0.22 12.79 0.00
CA ASP A 76 0.62 11.88 1.10
C ASP A 76 -0.32 11.91 2.30
N ARG A 77 -1.34 12.78 2.27
CA ARG A 77 -2.29 12.95 3.37
C ARG A 77 -3.70 13.08 2.83
N GLY A 78 -4.51 12.06 3.07
CA GLY A 78 -5.91 12.08 2.68
C GLY A 78 -6.66 10.83 3.09
N HIS A 79 -7.97 10.85 2.87
CA HIS A 79 -8.83 9.67 2.92
C HIS A 79 -8.53 8.77 1.73
N VAL A 80 -8.32 7.49 1.98
CA VAL A 80 -7.98 6.51 0.93
C VAL A 80 -9.22 5.70 0.57
N VAL A 81 -9.54 5.68 -0.72
CA VAL A 81 -10.58 4.83 -1.31
C VAL A 81 -9.92 3.83 -2.24
N THR A 82 -10.02 2.55 -1.92
CA THR A 82 -9.55 1.49 -2.82
C THR A 82 -10.53 1.32 -3.99
N VAL A 83 -10.01 1.35 -5.21
CA VAL A 83 -10.78 1.08 -6.43
C VAL A 83 -11.03 -0.42 -6.53
N PRO A 84 -12.29 -0.88 -6.65
CA PRO A 84 -12.58 -2.30 -6.82
C PRO A 84 -11.94 -2.88 -8.08
N GLY A 85 -11.54 -4.16 -8.01
CA GLY A 85 -10.93 -4.85 -9.14
C GLY A 85 -11.83 -4.84 -10.39
N GLY A 86 -11.24 -4.52 -11.54
CA GLY A 86 -11.95 -4.45 -12.83
C GLY A 86 -12.71 -3.14 -13.07
N TRP A 87 -12.64 -2.18 -12.15
CA TRP A 87 -13.15 -0.82 -12.36
C TRP A 87 -12.05 0.05 -12.97
N ASP A 88 -12.45 1.11 -13.67
CA ASP A 88 -11.48 2.09 -14.15
C ASP A 88 -10.86 2.88 -12.98
N HIS A 89 -9.68 3.43 -13.19
CA HIS A 89 -8.89 4.12 -12.17
C HIS A 89 -9.03 5.65 -12.21
N ASP A 90 -9.68 6.21 -13.23
CA ASP A 90 -9.95 7.65 -13.36
C ASP A 90 -11.46 7.93 -13.32
N PRO A 91 -12.10 7.87 -12.14
CA PRO A 91 -13.51 8.19 -12.04
C PRO A 91 -13.78 9.67 -12.33
N ARG A 92 -14.95 9.94 -12.90
CA ARG A 92 -15.52 11.29 -12.90
C ARG A 92 -15.83 11.73 -11.48
N ARG A 93 -15.37 12.93 -11.13
CA ARG A 93 -15.45 13.49 -9.77
C ARG A 93 -16.54 14.55 -9.73
N GLU A 94 -17.52 14.37 -8.86
CA GLU A 94 -18.57 15.35 -8.60
C GLU A 94 -18.49 15.78 -7.14
N SER A 95 -18.03 17.02 -6.92
CA SER A 95 -17.95 17.62 -5.59
C SER A 95 -19.28 18.26 -5.21
N SER A 96 -19.71 18.05 -3.98
CA SER A 96 -20.91 18.63 -3.38
C SER A 96 -20.63 19.11 -1.96
N ASP A 97 -21.56 19.86 -1.36
CA ASP A 97 -21.44 20.31 0.03
C ASP A 97 -21.35 19.16 1.03
N THR A 98 -21.93 18.01 0.68
CA THR A 98 -21.99 16.82 1.54
C THR A 98 -20.78 15.90 1.40
N GLY A 99 -20.03 15.99 0.31
CA GLY A 99 -19.00 15.03 -0.03
C GLY A 99 -18.66 14.99 -1.51
N MET A 100 -17.82 14.03 -1.89
CA MET A 100 -17.40 13.77 -3.26
C MET A 100 -17.99 12.46 -3.76
N ARG A 101 -18.57 12.47 -4.96
CA ARG A 101 -19.01 11.27 -5.66
C ARG A 101 -18.01 10.92 -6.75
N LEU A 102 -17.52 9.69 -6.71
CA LEU A 102 -16.61 9.10 -7.69
C LEU A 102 -17.43 8.18 -8.58
N LYS A 103 -17.61 8.56 -9.84
CA LYS A 103 -18.39 7.81 -10.84
C LYS A 103 -17.47 7.11 -11.82
N PHE A 104 -17.60 5.80 -11.91
CA PHE A 104 -16.79 4.94 -12.75
C PHE A 104 -17.55 4.59 -14.03
N ASP A 105 -16.83 4.37 -15.13
CA ASP A 105 -17.47 4.14 -16.43
C ASP A 105 -18.20 2.80 -16.54
N ASN A 106 -17.94 1.87 -15.62
CA ASN A 106 -18.73 0.65 -15.48
C ASN A 106 -20.09 0.87 -14.79
N GLY A 107 -20.45 2.11 -14.47
CA GLY A 107 -21.68 2.49 -13.77
C GLY A 107 -21.59 2.38 -12.25
N GLY A 108 -20.43 1.98 -11.70
CA GLY A 108 -20.17 1.98 -10.27
C GLY A 108 -20.04 3.41 -9.72
N GLU A 109 -20.50 3.62 -8.49
CA GLU A 109 -20.36 4.90 -7.81
C GLU A 109 -19.89 4.69 -6.37
N ILE A 110 -18.96 5.53 -5.92
CA ILE A 110 -18.53 5.60 -4.53
C ILE A 110 -18.78 7.02 -4.03
N PHE A 111 -19.52 7.15 -2.93
CA PHE A 111 -19.72 8.42 -2.25
C PHE A 111 -18.79 8.50 -1.03
N VAL A 112 -18.02 9.57 -0.96
CA VAL A 112 -17.13 9.87 0.16
C VAL A 112 -17.65 11.11 0.89
N PRO A 113 -18.08 10.98 2.16
CA PRO A 113 -18.53 12.12 2.95
C PRO A 113 -17.42 13.16 3.14
N LYS A 114 -17.79 14.44 3.17
CA LYS A 114 -16.82 15.54 3.36
C LYS A 114 -15.99 15.39 4.64
N ALA A 115 -16.63 14.94 5.72
CA ALA A 115 -15.99 14.69 7.02
C ALA A 115 -14.87 13.64 6.97
N SER A 116 -14.78 12.82 5.92
CA SER A 116 -13.73 11.82 5.78
C SER A 116 -12.39 12.41 5.34
N TYR A 117 -12.39 13.55 4.64
CA TYR A 117 -11.20 14.15 4.03
C TYR A 117 -11.00 15.65 4.35
N SER A 118 -11.88 16.27 5.13
CA SER A 118 -11.80 17.65 5.60
C SER A 118 -11.12 17.78 6.95
#